data_AF-A0A2N9EUB2-F1
#
_entry.id   AF-A0A2N9EUB2-F1
#
_cell.length_a   1.000
_cell.length_b   1.000
_cell.length_c   1.000
_cell.angle_alpha   90.00
_cell.angle_beta   90.00
_cell.angle_gamma   90.00
#
_symmetry.space_group_name_H-M   'P 1'
#
loop_
_entity.id
_entity.type
_entity.pdbx_description
1 polymer ?
#
loop_
_entity_poly.entity_id
_entity_poly.type
_entity_poly.pdbx_seq_one_letter_code
_entity_poly.pdbx_strand_id
1 'polypeptide(L)'
;MQENDFHKNLFGHGAATIGTQACHHWLRWVKTAMTMTEKIFARSSKKTQLSPGENVWVNVDTLMTHDVSGPGSIGIFKKEFGENAKVWDKEKIVIIPDHYIFTRDERANRNVDILRDFCMEQNIKYFYDIKDLSNFKANPDYKGVCHIALAQGHCRPGEVLLGTDSHTCTAGAFGQFATGIGNMDAGFVLGTGKLLLKGEGEDHLGWESLHTFSVKRYYRSLTHTSSNLFPWKMVWKAKVPPRVAFFSWIASLGKALTIDNLRKRGLILQNWCCLCQSDGESVDHGSVSTLLYGYRYVVYGVWFVWG
;
A
#
# COMPACT_ATOMS: atom_id res chain seq x y z
N MET A 1 -29.04 -23.41 -81.96
CA MET A 1 -29.30 -21.97 -81.87
C MET A 1 -29.57 -21.67 -80.40
N GLN A 2 -28.69 -20.95 -79.68
CA GLN A 2 -28.48 -19.50 -79.82
C GLN A 2 -29.79 -18.74 -79.53
N GLU A 3 -29.87 -17.68 -78.74
CA GLU A 3 -28.90 -16.83 -78.04
C GLU A 3 -29.74 -15.64 -77.54
N ASN A 4 -29.11 -14.77 -76.75
CA ASN A 4 -29.41 -13.34 -76.59
C ASN A 4 -30.41 -12.97 -75.49
N ASP A 5 -29.97 -12.62 -74.28
CA ASP A 5 -29.08 -11.53 -73.83
C ASP A 5 -29.75 -10.15 -73.68
N PHE A 6 -29.40 -9.57 -72.53
CA PHE A 6 -29.09 -8.16 -72.32
C PHE A 6 -30.24 -7.14 -72.45
N HIS A 7 -30.73 -6.65 -71.31
CA HIS A 7 -30.05 -5.52 -70.65
C HIS A 7 -30.71 -5.08 -69.32
N LYS A 8 -29.85 -5.05 -68.27
CA LYS A 8 -29.59 -3.94 -67.32
C LYS A 8 -30.70 -3.53 -66.32
N ASN A 9 -30.41 -3.13 -65.08
CA ASN A 9 -29.25 -3.19 -64.18
C ASN A 9 -29.65 -2.42 -62.90
N LEU A 10 -29.00 -2.71 -61.75
CA LEU A 10 -28.80 -1.82 -60.58
C LEU A 10 -30.08 -1.43 -59.82
N PHE A 11 -30.41 -1.92 -58.62
CA PHE A 11 -29.66 -2.09 -57.38
C PHE A 11 -30.20 -3.36 -56.69
N GLY A 12 -29.44 -4.35 -56.24
CA GLY A 12 -28.28 -4.29 -55.34
C GLY A 12 -28.56 -5.29 -54.21
N HIS A 13 -28.10 -6.52 -54.38
CA HIS A 13 -28.20 -7.64 -53.45
C HIS A 13 -27.60 -7.36 -52.07
N GLY A 14 -28.10 -8.05 -51.05
CA GLY A 14 -27.24 -8.45 -49.92
C GLY A 14 -27.91 -8.52 -48.55
N ALA A 15 -28.90 -9.40 -48.39
CA ALA A 15 -29.12 -9.99 -47.07
C ALA A 15 -27.88 -10.82 -46.72
N ALA A 16 -26.99 -10.29 -45.88
CA ALA A 16 -25.85 -11.03 -45.34
C ALA A 16 -25.67 -10.62 -43.88
N THR A 17 -26.01 -11.54 -42.99
CA THR A 17 -25.26 -11.90 -41.76
C THR A 17 -24.13 -10.94 -41.35
N ILE A 18 -24.48 -9.76 -40.81
CA ILE A 18 -23.55 -8.91 -40.05
C ILE A 18 -23.93 -9.02 -38.59
N GLY A 19 -23.40 -10.05 -37.91
CA GLY A 19 -23.76 -10.28 -36.52
C GLY A 19 -23.10 -11.51 -35.94
N THR A 20 -21.78 -11.63 -36.06
CA THR A 20 -20.95 -12.51 -35.20
C THR A 20 -19.45 -12.32 -35.46
N GLN A 21 -19.01 -11.99 -36.68
CA GLN A 21 -17.57 -11.94 -36.99
C GLN A 21 -16.79 -10.76 -36.37
N ALA A 22 -17.44 -9.66 -35.98
CA ALA A 22 -16.75 -8.50 -35.42
C ALA A 22 -16.29 -8.70 -33.95
N CYS A 23 -16.98 -9.53 -33.16
CA CYS A 23 -16.54 -9.88 -31.80
C CYS A 23 -15.38 -10.90 -31.78
N HIS A 24 -15.23 -11.72 -32.82
CA HIS A 24 -14.15 -12.71 -32.88
C HIS A 24 -12.78 -12.10 -33.23
N HIS A 25 -12.71 -10.89 -33.78
CA HIS A 25 -11.43 -10.28 -34.17
C HIS A 25 -10.65 -9.71 -32.97
N TRP A 26 -11.34 -9.23 -31.93
CA TRP A 26 -10.71 -8.71 -30.71
C TRP A 26 -10.23 -9.81 -29.75
N LEU A 27 -10.84 -11.00 -29.79
CA LEU A 27 -10.44 -12.16 -28.98
C LEU A 27 -9.23 -12.92 -29.54
N ARG A 28 -8.72 -12.56 -30.72
CA ARG A 28 -7.65 -13.29 -31.41
C ARG A 28 -6.23 -12.94 -30.94
N TRP A 29 -6.08 -11.94 -30.07
CA TRP A 29 -4.78 -11.43 -29.63
C TRP A 29 -4.30 -11.94 -28.26
N VAL A 30 -5.12 -12.73 -27.55
CA VAL A 30 -4.70 -13.43 -26.32
C VAL A 30 -4.80 -14.92 -26.59
N LYS A 31 -3.74 -15.51 -27.17
CA LYS A 31 -3.74 -16.94 -27.55
C LYS A 31 -3.81 -17.88 -26.34
N THR A 32 -3.61 -17.39 -25.11
CA THR A 32 -3.79 -18.15 -23.86
C THR A 32 -4.01 -17.17 -22.70
N ALA A 33 -4.95 -17.45 -21.79
CA ALA A 33 -5.16 -16.63 -20.61
C ALA A 33 -3.92 -16.67 -19.71
N MET A 34 -3.49 -15.50 -19.22
CA MET A 34 -2.35 -15.36 -18.30
C MET A 34 -2.80 -14.73 -16.97
N THR A 35 -2.18 -15.15 -15.88
CA THR A 35 -2.31 -14.54 -14.56
C THR A 35 -1.75 -13.12 -14.53
N MET A 36 -1.93 -12.41 -13.41
CA MET A 36 -1.34 -11.08 -13.26
C MET A 36 0.19 -11.15 -13.26
N THR A 37 0.78 -12.09 -12.52
CA THR A 37 2.24 -12.29 -12.46
C THR A 37 2.81 -12.60 -13.84
N GLU A 38 2.17 -13.53 -14.58
CA GLU A 38 2.59 -13.88 -15.94
C GLU A 38 2.53 -12.69 -16.89
N LYS A 39 1.49 -11.86 -16.81
CA LYS A 39 1.38 -10.63 -17.62
C LYS A 39 2.49 -9.63 -17.29
N ILE A 40 2.80 -9.45 -16.01
CA ILE A 40 3.87 -8.55 -15.54
C ILE A 40 5.24 -9.06 -15.99
N PHE A 41 5.50 -10.36 -15.88
CA PHE A 41 6.74 -10.97 -16.35
C PHE A 41 6.85 -10.96 -17.87
N ALA A 42 5.76 -11.20 -18.60
CA ALA A 42 5.73 -11.13 -20.05
C ALA A 42 6.07 -9.71 -20.53
N ARG A 43 5.45 -8.70 -19.91
CA ARG A 43 5.76 -7.27 -20.15
C ARG A 43 7.22 -6.94 -19.86
N SER A 44 7.70 -7.28 -18.66
CA SER A 44 9.06 -6.94 -18.23
C SER A 44 10.14 -7.71 -18.99
N SER A 45 9.85 -8.90 -19.53
CA SER A 45 10.78 -9.69 -20.36
C SER A 45 10.61 -9.49 -21.86
N LYS A 46 9.65 -8.66 -22.29
CA LYS A 46 9.25 -8.45 -23.70
C LYS A 46 8.82 -9.74 -24.42
N LYS A 47 8.26 -10.70 -23.68
CA LYS A 47 7.64 -11.91 -24.22
C LYS A 47 6.14 -11.69 -24.42
N THR A 48 5.56 -12.40 -25.39
CA THR A 48 4.10 -12.35 -25.63
C THR A 48 3.31 -13.28 -24.71
N GLN A 49 3.97 -14.29 -24.15
CA GLN A 49 3.38 -15.30 -23.27
C GLN A 49 4.46 -15.88 -22.34
N LEU A 50 4.03 -16.35 -21.18
CA LEU A 50 4.83 -17.13 -20.24
C LEU A 50 4.00 -18.30 -19.71
N SER A 51 4.69 -19.35 -19.29
CA SER A 51 4.12 -20.48 -18.55
C SER A 51 4.79 -20.60 -17.17
N PRO A 52 4.08 -21.10 -16.15
CA PRO A 52 4.69 -21.44 -14.87
C PRO A 52 5.88 -22.40 -15.04
N GLY A 53 6.91 -22.22 -14.23
CA GLY A 53 8.15 -23.00 -14.28
C GLY A 53 9.23 -22.43 -15.20
N GLU A 54 8.91 -21.45 -16.06
CA GLU A 54 9.93 -20.80 -16.90
C GLU A 54 10.87 -19.90 -16.07
N ASN A 55 12.15 -19.95 -16.41
CA ASN A 55 13.13 -18.95 -15.96
C ASN A 55 13.07 -17.74 -16.91
N VAL A 56 12.90 -16.55 -16.34
CA VAL A 56 12.63 -15.32 -17.09
C VAL A 56 13.54 -14.21 -16.61
N TRP A 57 14.29 -13.62 -17.54
CA TRP A 57 14.99 -12.36 -17.30
C TRP A 57 13.97 -11.22 -17.28
N VAL A 58 13.78 -10.61 -16.12
CA VAL A 58 12.88 -9.47 -15.95
C VAL A 58 13.68 -8.16 -15.95
N ASN A 59 13.15 -7.14 -16.64
CA ASN A 59 13.63 -5.77 -16.45
C ASN A 59 13.01 -5.22 -15.16
N VAL A 60 13.86 -4.80 -14.23
CA VAL A 60 13.45 -4.28 -12.92
C VAL A 60 13.02 -2.83 -13.09
N ASP A 61 11.86 -2.49 -12.52
CA ASP A 61 11.33 -1.13 -12.57
C ASP A 61 11.76 -0.32 -11.35
N THR A 62 11.83 -0.95 -10.17
CA THR A 62 12.33 -0.33 -8.94
C THR A 62 13.15 -1.34 -8.13
N LEU A 63 14.33 -0.93 -7.65
CA LEU A 63 15.08 -1.63 -6.60
C LEU A 63 15.03 -0.80 -5.32
N MET A 64 14.56 -1.39 -4.23
CA MET A 64 14.61 -0.79 -2.90
C MET A 64 15.68 -1.44 -2.03
N THR A 65 16.42 -0.61 -1.29
CA THR A 65 17.26 -1.11 -0.20
C THR A 65 17.28 -0.13 1.00
N HIS A 66 17.86 -0.58 2.11
CA HIS A 66 17.83 0.08 3.41
C HIS A 66 19.16 -0.14 4.14
N ASP A 67 19.29 0.43 5.34
CA ASP A 67 20.52 0.50 6.14
C ASP A 67 21.07 -0.85 6.61
N VAL A 68 20.27 -1.92 6.62
CA VAL A 68 20.77 -3.26 7.00
C VAL A 68 21.43 -3.98 5.83
N SER A 69 20.75 -3.99 4.69
CA SER A 69 21.10 -4.82 3.52
C SER A 69 21.84 -4.03 2.43
N GLY A 70 21.66 -2.72 2.38
CA GLY A 70 22.22 -1.83 1.37
C GLY A 70 23.75 -1.83 1.33
N PRO A 71 24.47 -1.71 2.46
CA PRO A 71 25.93 -1.76 2.46
C PRO A 71 26.49 -3.06 1.85
N GLY A 72 25.87 -4.20 2.15
CA GLY A 72 26.25 -5.49 1.57
C GLY A 72 26.00 -5.55 0.05
N SER A 73 24.86 -5.03 -0.39
CA SER A 73 24.50 -4.96 -1.82
C SER A 73 25.45 -4.04 -2.61
N ILE A 74 25.81 -2.88 -2.03
CA ILE A 74 26.75 -1.91 -2.60
C ILE A 74 28.16 -2.51 -2.69
N GLY A 75 28.61 -3.20 -1.65
CA GLY A 75 29.91 -3.87 -1.65
C GLY A 75 30.03 -4.92 -2.74
N ILE A 76 28.97 -5.72 -2.96
CA ILE A 76 28.93 -6.70 -4.06
C ILE A 76 28.91 -5.98 -5.42
N PHE A 77 28.11 -4.94 -5.58
CA PHE A 77 28.08 -4.14 -6.82
C PHE A 77 29.48 -3.60 -7.18
N LYS A 78 30.16 -2.95 -6.23
CA LYS A 78 31.51 -2.41 -6.45
C LYS A 78 32.55 -3.49 -6.73
N LYS A 79 32.45 -4.63 -6.04
CA LYS A 79 33.35 -5.77 -6.25
C LYS A 79 33.20 -6.39 -7.65
N GLU A 80 31.97 -6.64 -8.08
CA GLU A 80 31.70 -7.40 -9.31
C GLU A 80 31.66 -6.51 -10.57
N PHE A 81 31.29 -5.23 -10.45
CA PHE A 81 31.22 -4.29 -11.58
C PHE A 81 32.36 -3.25 -11.59
N GLY A 82 33.11 -3.12 -10.49
CA GLY A 82 34.24 -2.21 -10.32
C GLY A 82 33.91 -0.96 -9.49
N GLU A 83 34.92 -0.38 -8.84
CA GLU A 83 34.74 0.74 -7.90
C GLU A 83 34.18 2.02 -8.54
N ASN A 84 34.44 2.23 -9.83
CA ASN A 84 33.95 3.40 -10.57
C ASN A 84 32.68 3.08 -11.38
N ALA A 85 32.07 1.90 -11.20
CA ALA A 85 30.88 1.50 -11.92
C ALA A 85 29.71 2.46 -11.64
N LYS A 86 28.85 2.64 -12.65
CA LYS A 86 27.61 3.39 -12.51
C LYS A 86 26.43 2.44 -12.42
N VAL A 87 25.51 2.77 -11.52
CA VAL A 87 24.24 2.04 -11.40
C VAL A 87 23.46 2.10 -12.70
N TRP A 88 22.65 1.08 -12.98
CA TRP A 88 21.94 0.97 -14.26
C TRP A 88 20.99 2.14 -14.52
N ASP A 89 20.32 2.62 -13.46
CA ASP A 89 19.38 3.73 -13.51
C ASP A 89 19.22 4.37 -12.12
N LYS A 90 19.77 5.57 -11.95
CA LYS A 90 19.74 6.33 -10.70
C LYS A 90 18.34 6.82 -10.27
N GLU A 91 17.36 6.74 -11.18
CA GLU A 91 15.95 7.06 -10.88
C GLU A 91 15.12 5.81 -10.55
N LYS A 92 15.66 4.61 -10.69
CA LYS A 92 14.95 3.36 -10.34
C LYS A 92 15.45 2.73 -9.05
N ILE A 93 16.34 3.42 -8.35
CA ILE A 93 16.91 2.98 -7.07
C ILE A 93 16.32 3.85 -5.97
N VAL A 94 15.72 3.20 -4.98
CA VAL A 94 15.12 3.82 -3.81
C VAL A 94 15.88 3.36 -2.57
N ILE A 95 16.48 4.30 -1.85
CA ILE A 95 17.26 4.02 -0.64
C ILE A 95 16.58 4.70 0.55
N ILE A 96 16.14 3.89 1.52
CA ILE A 96 15.41 4.34 2.70
C ILE A 96 16.06 3.73 3.94
N PRO A 97 16.92 4.46 4.66
CA PRO A 97 17.38 4.03 5.97
C PRO A 97 16.23 4.16 6.98
N ASP A 98 15.85 3.06 7.64
CA ASP A 98 14.72 3.04 8.58
C ASP A 98 14.89 2.10 9.79
N HIS A 99 15.81 1.14 9.73
CA HIS A 99 15.95 0.14 10.78
C HIS A 99 16.72 0.66 12.00
N TYR A 100 17.80 1.41 11.75
CA TYR A 100 18.74 1.83 12.81
C TYR A 100 18.99 3.33 12.89
N ILE A 101 18.22 4.14 12.19
CA ILE A 101 18.34 5.61 12.14
C ILE A 101 18.22 6.36 13.48
N PHE A 102 17.71 5.72 14.53
CA PHE A 102 17.57 6.31 15.88
C PHE A 102 18.46 5.64 16.93
N THR A 103 19.44 4.84 16.51
CA THR A 103 20.37 4.19 17.43
C THR A 103 21.57 5.06 17.76
N ARG A 104 22.20 4.81 18.92
CA ARG A 104 23.51 5.35 19.28
C ARG A 104 24.67 4.41 18.92
N ASP A 105 24.37 3.24 18.35
CA ASP A 105 25.38 2.27 17.91
C ASP A 105 26.15 2.80 16.69
N GLU A 106 27.44 3.02 16.87
CA GLU A 106 28.36 3.49 15.82
C GLU A 106 28.41 2.57 14.60
N ARG A 107 28.25 1.26 14.78
CA ARG A 107 28.28 0.29 13.67
C ARG A 107 27.07 0.47 12.77
N ALA A 108 25.92 0.74 13.36
CA ALA A 108 24.69 0.95 12.60
C ALA A 108 24.68 2.34 11.94
N ASN A 109 25.21 3.36 12.61
CA ASN A 109 25.40 4.68 12.00
C ASN A 109 26.34 4.63 10.78
N ARG A 110 27.41 3.83 10.85
CA ARG A 110 28.31 3.58 9.71
C ARG A 110 27.57 3.05 8.49
N ASN A 111 26.57 2.19 8.67
CA ASN A 111 25.81 1.68 7.52
C ASN A 111 25.06 2.80 6.81
N VAL A 112 24.46 3.73 7.55
CA VAL A 112 23.77 4.89 6.98
C VAL A 112 24.78 5.79 6.25
N ASP A 113 25.97 5.98 6.80
CA ASP A 113 27.03 6.76 6.15
C ASP A 113 27.47 6.13 4.82
N ILE A 114 27.62 4.80 4.75
CA ILE A 114 27.88 4.08 3.49
C ILE A 114 26.78 4.34 2.45
N LEU A 115 25.52 4.36 2.88
CA LEU A 115 24.40 4.69 1.99
C LEU A 115 24.48 6.12 1.49
N ARG A 116 24.79 7.09 2.36
CA ARG A 116 24.95 8.51 2.01
C ARG A 116 26.03 8.68 0.97
N ASP A 117 27.21 8.12 1.21
CA ASP A 117 28.36 8.20 0.30
C ASP A 117 28.01 7.63 -1.07
N PHE A 118 27.40 6.44 -1.10
CA PHE A 118 26.95 5.82 -2.35
C PHE A 118 25.89 6.67 -3.09
N CYS A 119 24.91 7.22 -2.36
CA CYS A 119 23.87 8.05 -2.95
C CYS A 119 24.44 9.33 -3.57
N MET A 120 25.41 9.96 -2.91
CA MET A 120 26.12 11.12 -3.44
C MET A 120 26.98 10.76 -4.66
N GLU A 121 27.76 9.68 -4.57
CA GLU A 121 28.66 9.20 -5.64
C GLU A 121 27.91 8.85 -6.93
N GLN A 122 26.74 8.21 -6.80
CA GLN A 122 25.91 7.73 -7.90
C GLN A 122 24.82 8.74 -8.30
N ASN A 123 24.67 9.83 -7.53
CA ASN A 123 23.63 10.85 -7.71
C ASN A 123 22.21 10.22 -7.72
N ILE A 124 21.93 9.38 -6.72
CA ILE A 124 20.65 8.68 -6.58
C ILE A 124 19.54 9.68 -6.27
N LYS A 125 18.48 9.66 -7.07
CA LYS A 125 17.37 10.62 -6.99
C LYS A 125 16.51 10.41 -5.74
N TYR A 126 16.25 9.15 -5.39
CA TYR A 126 15.31 8.77 -4.33
C TYR A 126 16.03 8.24 -3.10
N PHE A 127 16.68 9.16 -2.38
CA PHE A 127 17.33 8.88 -1.10
C PHE A 127 16.59 9.59 0.04
N TYR A 128 16.03 8.81 0.97
CA TYR A 128 15.13 9.30 2.04
C TYR A 128 15.79 9.24 3.42
N ASP A 129 16.86 10.02 3.58
CA ASP A 129 17.67 10.04 4.80
C ASP A 129 17.12 10.98 5.90
N ILE A 130 17.52 10.70 7.14
CA ILE A 130 17.36 11.61 8.28
C ILE A 130 18.60 12.50 8.37
N LYS A 131 18.42 13.82 8.20
CA LYS A 131 19.53 14.79 8.28
C LYS A 131 19.68 15.43 9.66
N ASP A 132 18.62 15.50 10.46
CA ASP A 132 18.65 16.03 11.82
C ASP A 132 18.66 14.88 12.83
N LEU A 133 19.84 14.60 13.37
CA LEU A 133 20.05 13.58 14.40
C LEU A 133 20.02 14.18 15.81
N SER A 134 19.80 15.49 15.96
CA SER A 134 20.09 16.20 17.21
C SER A 134 19.13 15.86 18.36
N ASN A 135 17.95 15.30 18.05
CA ASN A 135 16.89 15.05 19.04
C ASN A 135 16.12 13.73 18.82
N PHE A 136 16.64 12.77 18.04
CA PHE A 136 15.90 11.56 17.64
C PHE A 136 14.52 11.86 17.01
N LYS A 137 14.34 13.05 16.45
CA LYS A 137 13.13 13.44 15.73
C LYS A 137 13.41 13.31 14.24
N ALA A 138 12.54 12.59 13.55
CA ALA A 138 12.58 12.54 12.10
C ALA A 138 12.44 13.95 11.50
N ASN A 139 13.21 14.24 10.45
CA ASN A 139 13.02 15.44 9.65
C ASN A 139 11.63 15.45 9.02
N PRO A 140 11.05 16.63 8.71
CA PRO A 140 9.75 16.73 8.04
C PRO A 140 9.66 15.91 6.75
N ASP A 141 10.77 15.74 6.05
CA ASP A 141 10.83 15.07 4.74
C ASP A 141 11.06 13.56 4.84
N TYR A 142 11.35 13.03 6.03
CA TYR A 142 11.58 11.60 6.21
C TYR A 142 10.28 10.80 6.00
N LYS A 143 10.38 9.69 5.28
CA LYS A 143 9.21 8.96 4.77
C LYS A 143 8.77 7.78 5.62
N GLY A 144 9.48 7.52 6.73
CA GLY A 144 9.15 6.44 7.65
C GLY A 144 9.66 5.07 7.17
N VAL A 145 8.98 4.02 7.63
CA VAL A 145 9.26 2.63 7.28
C VAL A 145 9.29 2.45 5.76
N CYS A 146 10.27 1.69 5.26
CA CYS A 146 10.57 1.53 3.84
C CYS A 146 9.32 1.24 2.98
N HIS A 147 8.46 0.30 3.36
CA HIS A 147 7.26 -0.05 2.58
C HIS A 147 6.17 1.02 2.59
N ILE A 148 6.10 1.83 3.65
CA ILE A 148 5.21 3.00 3.72
C ILE A 148 5.73 4.12 2.82
N ALA A 149 7.04 4.33 2.79
CA ALA A 149 7.68 5.28 1.90
C ALA A 149 7.51 4.87 0.43
N LEU A 150 7.65 3.58 0.10
CA LEU A 150 7.39 3.05 -1.25
C LEU A 150 5.95 3.33 -1.72
N ALA A 151 4.97 3.14 -0.84
CA ALA A 151 3.56 3.39 -1.13
C ALA A 151 3.24 4.87 -1.44
N GLN A 152 4.12 5.81 -1.10
CA GLN A 152 3.91 7.25 -1.34
C GLN A 152 4.29 7.71 -2.77
N GLY A 153 4.61 6.80 -3.68
CA GLY A 153 4.79 7.16 -5.10
C GLY A 153 5.67 6.22 -5.94
N HIS A 154 6.27 5.19 -5.33
CA HIS A 154 7.15 4.24 -6.01
C HIS A 154 6.45 2.95 -6.43
N CYS A 155 5.27 2.68 -5.89
CA CYS A 155 4.46 1.53 -6.26
C CYS A 155 3.54 1.86 -7.45
N ARG A 156 3.75 1.20 -8.60
CA ARG A 156 2.93 1.41 -9.80
C ARG A 156 2.40 0.07 -10.34
N PRO A 157 1.10 -0.03 -10.68
CA PRO A 157 0.53 -1.26 -11.22
C PRO A 157 1.28 -1.77 -12.46
N GLY A 158 1.50 -3.07 -12.54
CA GLY A 158 2.14 -3.73 -13.68
C GLY A 158 3.68 -3.69 -13.68
N GLU A 159 4.30 -3.08 -12.67
CA GLU A 159 5.76 -3.00 -12.52
C GLU A 159 6.38 -4.20 -11.78
N VAL A 160 7.70 -4.34 -11.88
CA VAL A 160 8.51 -5.27 -11.10
C VAL A 160 9.33 -4.50 -10.06
N LEU A 161 9.00 -4.66 -8.79
CA LEU A 161 9.70 -4.05 -7.67
C LEU A 161 10.44 -5.12 -6.87
N LEU A 162 11.76 -4.98 -6.78
CA LEU A 162 12.59 -5.85 -5.96
C LEU A 162 13.11 -5.07 -4.75
N GLY A 163 13.25 -5.74 -3.61
CA GLY A 163 13.71 -5.09 -2.39
C GLY A 163 14.58 -6.00 -1.56
N THR A 164 15.55 -5.44 -0.84
CA THR A 164 16.41 -6.23 0.06
C THR A 164 15.78 -6.52 1.43
N ASP A 165 14.46 -6.45 1.51
CA ASP A 165 13.64 -6.72 2.69
C ASP A 165 12.56 -7.77 2.38
N SER A 166 12.26 -8.65 3.33
CA SER A 166 11.30 -9.75 3.13
C SER A 166 9.86 -9.29 2.94
N HIS A 167 9.48 -8.12 3.47
CA HIS A 167 8.12 -7.57 3.38
C HIS A 167 7.90 -6.74 2.11
N THR A 168 8.84 -6.74 1.17
CA THR A 168 8.69 -6.10 -0.14
C THR A 168 7.42 -6.57 -0.88
N CYS A 169 6.94 -7.79 -0.59
CA CYS A 169 5.67 -8.31 -1.08
C CYS A 169 4.45 -7.43 -0.76
N THR A 170 4.53 -6.56 0.26
CA THR A 170 3.49 -5.57 0.59
C THR A 170 3.14 -4.68 -0.61
N ALA A 171 4.14 -4.38 -1.44
CA ALA A 171 3.96 -3.55 -2.63
C ALA A 171 3.03 -4.22 -3.67
N GLY A 172 2.84 -5.54 -3.61
CA GLY A 172 1.90 -6.29 -4.46
C GLY A 172 0.44 -5.83 -4.32
N ALA A 173 0.07 -5.18 -3.21
CA ALA A 173 -1.25 -4.55 -3.03
C ALA A 173 -1.59 -3.49 -4.11
N PHE A 174 -0.57 -2.96 -4.80
CA PHE A 174 -0.71 -1.99 -5.89
C PHE A 174 -0.82 -2.64 -7.28
N GLY A 175 -0.97 -3.97 -7.37
CA GLY A 175 -1.08 -4.67 -8.65
C GLY A 175 0.24 -4.77 -9.41
N GLN A 176 1.36 -4.77 -8.69
CA GLN A 176 2.71 -5.00 -9.22
C GLN A 176 3.24 -6.37 -8.74
N PHE A 177 4.26 -6.89 -9.40
CA PHE A 177 5.01 -8.00 -8.85
C PHE A 177 6.09 -7.45 -7.91
N ALA A 178 6.07 -7.88 -6.65
CA ALA A 178 7.03 -7.43 -5.66
C ALA A 178 7.52 -8.57 -4.78
N THR A 179 8.84 -8.68 -4.62
CA THR A 179 9.45 -9.72 -3.78
C THR A 179 10.74 -9.23 -3.11
N GLY A 180 11.01 -9.81 -1.94
CA GLY A 180 12.31 -9.70 -1.30
C GLY A 180 13.38 -10.47 -2.07
N ILE A 181 14.60 -9.94 -2.13
CA ILE A 181 15.77 -10.55 -2.72
C ILE A 181 16.99 -10.42 -1.80
N GLY A 182 18.01 -11.25 -2.01
CA GLY A 182 19.26 -11.16 -1.24
C GLY A 182 20.21 -10.07 -1.73
N ASN A 183 21.26 -9.79 -0.95
CA ASN A 183 22.27 -8.78 -1.30
C ASN A 183 23.01 -9.08 -2.60
N MET A 184 23.22 -10.35 -2.93
CA MET A 184 23.87 -10.76 -4.18
C MET A 184 23.03 -10.37 -5.39
N ASP A 185 21.74 -10.71 -5.37
CA ASP A 185 20.79 -10.34 -6.42
C ASP A 185 20.65 -8.82 -6.53
N ALA A 186 20.57 -8.12 -5.40
CA ALA A 186 20.48 -6.67 -5.39
C ALA A 186 21.74 -6.00 -5.97
N GLY A 187 22.94 -6.49 -5.62
CA GLY A 187 24.19 -6.06 -6.23
C GLY A 187 24.23 -6.29 -7.74
N PHE A 188 23.69 -7.42 -8.21
CA PHE A 188 23.56 -7.71 -9.64
C PHE A 188 22.54 -6.80 -10.33
N VAL A 189 21.40 -6.51 -9.70
CA VAL A 189 20.38 -5.57 -10.20
C VAL A 189 20.95 -4.16 -10.27
N LEU A 190 21.72 -3.70 -9.27
CA LEU A 190 22.38 -2.40 -9.29
C LEU A 190 23.24 -2.18 -10.53
N GLY A 191 23.92 -3.22 -11.03
CA GLY A 191 24.72 -3.15 -12.24
C GLY A 191 23.95 -3.34 -13.54
N THR A 192 22.91 -4.18 -13.56
CA THR A 192 22.29 -4.63 -14.82
C THR A 192 20.86 -4.16 -15.05
N GLY A 193 20.15 -3.76 -13.98
CA GLY A 193 18.71 -3.48 -14.00
C GLY A 193 17.85 -4.71 -14.28
N LYS A 194 18.42 -5.92 -14.14
CA LYS A 194 17.75 -7.18 -14.47
C LYS A 194 17.98 -8.22 -13.40
N LEU A 195 17.05 -9.17 -13.31
CA LEU A 195 17.23 -10.37 -12.50
C LEU A 195 16.61 -11.57 -13.22
N LEU A 196 17.18 -12.75 -13.02
CA LEU A 196 16.59 -14.01 -13.47
C LEU A 196 15.62 -14.47 -12.39
N LEU A 197 14.33 -14.46 -12.68
CA LEU A 197 13.30 -14.97 -11.79
C LEU A 197 12.73 -16.28 -12.35
N LYS A 198 12.45 -17.22 -11.46
CA LYS A 198 11.76 -18.46 -11.81
C LYS A 198 10.28 -18.31 -11.51
N GLY A 199 9.42 -18.64 -12.46
CA GLY A 199 7.98 -18.75 -12.23
C GLY A 199 7.70 -19.95 -11.32
N GLU A 200 7.62 -19.75 -10.01
CA GLU A 200 7.36 -20.83 -9.06
C GLU A 200 5.84 -21.13 -9.01
N GLY A 201 5.36 -21.91 -9.98
CA GLY A 201 4.01 -22.50 -9.96
C GLY A 201 2.86 -21.57 -10.35
N GLU A 202 1.64 -22.05 -10.18
CA GLU A 202 0.41 -21.29 -10.44
C GLU A 202 0.15 -20.26 -9.33
N ASP A 203 -0.35 -19.08 -9.68
CA ASP A 203 -0.80 -18.10 -8.70
C ASP A 203 -2.00 -18.67 -7.92
N HIS A 204 -1.82 -18.96 -6.64
CA HIS A 204 -2.91 -19.39 -5.76
C HIS A 204 -3.28 -18.26 -4.79
N LEU A 205 -4.53 -17.79 -4.88
CA LEU A 205 -5.15 -17.01 -3.81
C LEU A 205 -5.49 -17.95 -2.63
N GLY A 206 -4.50 -18.24 -1.81
CA GLY A 206 -4.64 -19.05 -0.60
C GLY A 206 -4.64 -18.18 0.64
N TRP A 207 -5.71 -18.27 1.44
CA TRP A 207 -5.66 -17.83 2.84
C TRP A 207 -5.18 -19.01 3.67
N GLU A 208 -4.17 -18.82 4.53
CA GLU A 208 -3.72 -19.83 5.50
C GLU A 208 -4.81 -20.05 6.57
N SER A 209 -5.84 -20.81 6.20
CA SER A 209 -6.77 -21.59 7.01
C SER A 209 -8.04 -21.86 6.21
N LEU A 210 -8.06 -22.97 5.44
CA LEU A 210 -9.19 -23.82 4.98
C LEU A 210 -10.60 -23.22 4.72
N HIS A 211 -10.79 -21.91 4.61
CA HIS A 211 -12.12 -21.30 4.60
C HIS A 211 -12.18 -20.08 3.69
N THR A 212 -13.30 -20.01 2.98
CA THR A 212 -13.71 -18.96 2.04
C THR A 212 -13.41 -17.56 2.58
N PHE A 213 -12.76 -16.73 1.76
CA PHE A 213 -12.56 -15.32 2.06
C PHE A 213 -13.91 -14.62 2.22
N SER A 214 -14.10 -13.93 3.35
CA SER A 214 -15.11 -12.88 3.45
C SER A 214 -14.44 -11.61 3.93
N VAL A 215 -14.79 -10.51 3.27
CA VAL A 215 -14.36 -9.15 3.65
C VAL A 215 -14.58 -8.91 5.15
N LYS A 216 -15.68 -9.45 5.70
CA LYS A 216 -16.01 -9.40 7.13
C LYS A 216 -14.96 -10.05 8.05
N ARG A 217 -14.35 -11.16 7.65
CA ARG A 217 -13.35 -11.90 8.46
C ARG A 217 -11.98 -11.21 8.42
N TYR A 218 -11.61 -10.64 7.27
CA TYR A 218 -10.42 -9.80 7.12
C TYR A 218 -10.49 -8.56 8.03
N TYR A 219 -11.59 -7.80 7.97
CA TYR A 219 -11.80 -6.68 8.88
C TYR A 219 -11.76 -7.11 10.35
N ARG A 220 -12.34 -8.27 10.70
CA ARG A 220 -12.31 -8.81 12.07
C ARG A 220 -10.91 -9.14 12.58
N SER A 221 -9.99 -9.55 11.69
CA SER A 221 -8.60 -9.85 12.04
C SER A 221 -7.75 -8.58 12.16
N LEU A 222 -8.02 -7.56 11.35
CA LEU A 222 -7.34 -6.27 11.43
C LEU A 222 -7.80 -5.44 12.63
N THR A 223 -9.07 -5.58 13.02
CA THR A 223 -9.59 -4.96 14.24
C THR A 223 -9.26 -5.83 15.43
N HIS A 224 -8.03 -5.72 15.97
CA HIS A 224 -7.77 -6.14 17.34
C HIS A 224 -8.57 -5.21 18.28
N THR A 225 -9.82 -5.57 18.55
CA THR A 225 -10.62 -4.96 19.60
C THR A 225 -11.23 -6.06 20.43
N SER A 226 -10.80 -6.07 21.69
CA SER A 226 -11.45 -6.71 22.83
C SER A 226 -12.95 -6.80 22.61
N SER A 227 -13.47 -8.01 22.80
CA SER A 227 -14.87 -8.35 22.68
C SER A 227 -15.71 -7.64 23.73
N ASN A 228 -16.02 -6.37 23.51
CA ASN A 228 -17.17 -5.72 24.12
C ASN A 228 -18.16 -5.45 22.99
N LEU A 229 -19.11 -6.38 22.82
CA LEU A 229 -20.27 -6.22 21.95
C LEU A 229 -21.11 -5.04 22.49
N PHE A 230 -20.82 -3.83 22.02
CA PHE A 230 -21.64 -2.67 22.33
C PHE A 230 -23.05 -2.87 21.74
N PRO A 231 -24.13 -2.79 22.54
CA PRO A 231 -25.47 -3.15 22.11
C PRO A 231 -26.09 -2.04 21.25
N TRP A 232 -25.62 -1.91 20.00
CA TRP A 232 -26.05 -0.88 19.05
C TRP A 232 -27.57 -0.78 18.90
N LYS A 233 -28.27 -1.91 19.02
CA LYS A 233 -29.75 -1.96 18.96
C LYS A 233 -30.41 -1.10 20.03
N MET A 234 -29.78 -0.89 21.19
CA MET A 234 -30.33 -0.03 22.25
C MET A 234 -30.29 1.45 21.87
N VAL A 235 -29.22 1.90 21.19
CA VAL A 235 -29.07 3.30 20.78
C VAL A 235 -30.12 3.69 19.74
N TRP A 236 -30.40 2.79 18.80
CA TRP A 236 -31.28 3.08 17.66
C TRP A 236 -32.75 2.67 17.86
N LYS A 237 -33.06 1.84 18.86
CA LYS A 237 -34.46 1.49 19.21
C LYS A 237 -35.03 2.28 20.39
N ALA A 238 -34.20 3.02 21.12
CA ALA A 238 -34.71 3.94 22.14
C ALA A 238 -35.50 5.07 21.47
N LYS A 239 -36.64 5.48 22.06
CA LYS A 239 -37.41 6.66 21.63
C LYS A 239 -36.69 7.95 22.03
N VAL A 240 -35.48 8.15 21.55
CA VAL A 240 -34.66 9.35 21.78
C VAL A 240 -34.52 10.15 20.48
N PRO A 241 -34.36 11.48 20.56
CA PRO A 241 -34.17 12.30 19.37
C PRO A 241 -32.97 11.81 18.53
N PRO A 242 -33.06 11.83 17.18
CA PRO A 242 -32.03 11.27 16.30
C PRO A 242 -30.62 11.84 16.53
N ARG A 243 -30.52 13.12 16.91
CA ARG A 243 -29.23 13.77 17.23
C ARG A 243 -28.56 13.17 18.47
N VAL A 244 -29.34 12.75 19.46
CA VAL A 244 -28.85 12.12 20.69
C VAL A 244 -28.43 10.68 20.40
N ALA A 245 -29.21 9.94 19.61
CA ALA A 245 -28.84 8.59 19.17
C ALA A 245 -27.52 8.60 18.37
N PHE A 246 -27.39 9.54 17.43
CA PHE A 246 -26.19 9.69 16.61
C PHE A 246 -24.96 10.05 17.44
N PHE A 247 -25.08 10.99 18.38
CA PHE A 247 -23.98 11.36 19.27
C PHE A 247 -23.54 10.19 20.15
N SER A 248 -24.50 9.51 20.80
CA SER A 248 -24.23 8.34 21.66
C SER A 248 -23.58 7.19 20.88
N TRP A 249 -23.97 6.98 19.61
CA TRP A 249 -23.33 6.01 18.73
C TRP A 249 -21.87 6.35 18.46
N ILE A 250 -21.58 7.60 18.07
CA ILE A 250 -20.23 8.07 17.78
C ILE A 250 -19.34 8.05 19.04
N ALA A 251 -19.90 8.42 20.20
CA ALA A 251 -19.23 8.36 21.49
C ALA A 251 -18.89 6.91 21.89
N SER A 252 -19.83 5.96 21.71
CA SER A 252 -19.61 4.54 22.02
C SER A 252 -18.55 3.86 21.15
N LEU A 253 -18.33 4.38 19.93
CA LEU A 253 -17.27 3.93 19.05
C LEU A 253 -15.91 4.59 19.37
N GLY A 254 -15.85 5.45 20.39
CA GLY A 254 -14.67 6.23 20.73
C GLY A 254 -14.27 7.21 19.62
N LYS A 255 -15.23 7.67 18.80
CA LYS A 255 -15.00 8.55 17.63
C LYS A 255 -15.61 9.94 17.76
N ALA A 256 -16.13 10.28 18.94
CA ALA A 256 -16.57 11.64 19.24
C ALA A 256 -15.38 12.61 19.15
N LEU A 257 -15.66 13.86 18.78
CA LEU A 257 -14.66 14.90 18.61
C LEU A 257 -14.16 15.43 19.97
N THR A 258 -13.64 14.54 20.80
CA THR A 258 -12.94 14.88 22.04
C THR A 258 -11.51 15.33 21.73
N ILE A 259 -10.90 16.10 22.64
CA ILE A 259 -9.54 16.63 22.46
C ILE A 259 -8.53 15.53 22.13
N ASP A 260 -8.66 14.34 22.72
CA ASP A 260 -7.77 13.21 22.41
C ASP A 260 -7.89 12.72 20.96
N ASN A 261 -9.10 12.68 20.44
CA ASN A 261 -9.35 12.24 19.06
C ASN A 261 -8.94 13.31 18.04
N LEU A 262 -8.99 14.57 18.43
CA LEU A 262 -8.46 15.68 17.63
C LEU A 262 -6.92 15.70 17.65
N ARG A 263 -6.29 15.35 18.78
CA ARG A 263 -4.83 15.16 18.88
C ARG A 263 -4.32 14.01 18.03
N LYS A 264 -5.04 12.87 18.00
CA LYS A 264 -4.73 11.75 17.09
C LYS A 264 -4.81 12.13 15.61
N ARG A 265 -5.45 13.27 15.29
CA ARG A 265 -5.55 13.83 13.93
C ARG A 265 -4.63 15.05 13.72
N GLY A 266 -3.69 15.29 14.64
CA GLY A 266 -2.67 16.34 14.51
C GLY A 266 -3.12 17.75 14.89
N LEU A 267 -4.31 17.92 15.50
CA LEU A 267 -4.80 19.22 15.96
C LEU A 267 -4.47 19.43 17.44
N ILE A 268 -3.71 20.49 17.76
CA ILE A 268 -3.31 20.82 19.14
C ILE A 268 -4.26 21.88 19.70
N LEU A 269 -5.09 21.49 20.67
CA LEU A 269 -5.96 22.38 21.46
C LEU A 269 -5.50 22.42 22.92
N GLN A 270 -5.73 23.54 23.60
CA GLN A 270 -5.38 23.74 25.03
C GLN A 270 -6.08 22.68 25.91
N ASN A 271 -5.34 22.14 26.89
CA ASN A 271 -5.83 21.17 27.87
C ASN A 271 -6.71 21.86 28.92
N TRP A 272 -7.94 22.23 28.55
CA TRP A 272 -8.89 22.83 29.48
C TRP A 272 -10.33 22.42 29.16
N CYS A 273 -10.97 21.70 30.08
CA CYS A 273 -12.38 21.32 30.02
C CYS A 273 -13.23 22.45 30.60
N CYS A 274 -14.16 22.99 29.80
CA CYS A 274 -15.05 24.07 30.21
C CYS A 274 -16.08 23.71 31.29
N LEU A 275 -16.29 22.40 31.56
CA LEU A 275 -17.25 21.91 32.55
C LEU A 275 -16.62 21.69 33.94
N CYS A 276 -15.38 21.18 34.01
CA CYS A 276 -14.69 20.95 35.30
C CYS A 276 -13.59 21.97 35.61
N GLN A 277 -13.20 22.80 34.64
CA GLN A 277 -12.20 23.87 34.73
C GLN A 277 -10.79 23.46 35.21
N SER A 278 -10.51 22.17 35.42
CA SER A 278 -9.23 21.67 35.98
C SER A 278 -8.40 20.80 35.02
N ASP A 279 -9.02 19.97 34.19
CA ASP A 279 -8.33 18.93 33.40
C ASP A 279 -8.69 18.97 31.90
N GLY A 280 -7.89 18.31 31.05
CA GLY A 280 -8.13 18.18 29.61
C GLY A 280 -9.25 17.19 29.26
N GLU A 281 -10.07 17.50 28.27
CA GLU A 281 -11.25 16.70 27.90
C GLU A 281 -10.87 15.37 27.21
N SER A 282 -11.05 14.24 27.91
CA SER A 282 -10.90 12.89 27.34
C SER A 282 -12.22 12.12 27.23
N VAL A 283 -12.27 11.06 26.40
CA VAL A 283 -13.47 10.20 26.30
C VAL A 283 -13.84 9.60 27.65
N ASP A 284 -12.83 9.24 28.45
CA ASP A 284 -13.01 8.68 29.79
C ASP A 284 -13.39 9.77 30.82
N HIS A 285 -12.81 10.98 30.70
CA HIS A 285 -13.10 12.12 31.58
C HIS A 285 -14.50 12.71 31.34
N GLY A 286 -14.97 12.71 30.09
CA GLY A 286 -16.34 13.06 29.72
C GLY A 286 -17.37 11.98 30.09
N SER A 287 -16.96 10.71 30.16
CA SER A 287 -17.88 9.61 30.50
C SER A 287 -18.27 9.61 31.98
N VAL A 288 -17.37 9.92 32.91
CA VAL A 288 -17.71 9.90 34.34
C VAL A 288 -18.57 11.13 34.74
N SER A 289 -18.31 12.29 34.17
CA SER A 289 -19.07 13.52 34.44
C SER A 289 -20.42 13.54 33.71
N THR A 290 -20.49 13.11 32.44
CA THR A 290 -21.72 13.14 31.63
C THR A 290 -22.65 11.98 31.93
N LEU A 291 -22.16 10.79 32.32
CA LEU A 291 -23.04 9.71 32.77
C LEU A 291 -23.65 10.01 34.15
N LEU A 292 -22.90 10.64 35.09
CA LEU A 292 -23.46 11.00 36.40
C LEU A 292 -24.41 12.22 36.34
N TYR A 293 -24.12 13.22 35.50
CA TYR A 293 -25.07 14.31 35.27
C TYR A 293 -26.27 13.83 34.45
N GLY A 294 -26.05 13.12 33.34
CA GLY A 294 -27.10 12.62 32.45
C GLY A 294 -28.04 11.61 33.10
N TYR A 295 -27.55 10.67 33.94
CA TYR A 295 -28.44 9.75 34.66
C TYR A 295 -29.27 10.45 35.72
N ARG A 296 -28.76 11.51 36.36
CA ARG A 296 -29.51 12.25 37.39
C ARG A 296 -30.63 13.09 36.79
N TYR A 297 -30.47 13.61 35.56
CA TYR A 297 -31.53 14.33 34.84
C TYR A 297 -32.58 13.42 34.21
N VAL A 298 -32.22 12.20 33.78
CA VAL A 298 -33.16 11.26 33.16
C VAL A 298 -33.98 10.47 34.19
N VAL A 299 -33.47 10.27 35.41
CA VAL A 299 -34.18 9.50 36.45
C VAL A 299 -35.16 10.35 37.29
N TYR A 300 -34.99 11.68 37.40
CA TYR A 300 -35.82 12.53 38.27
C TYR A 300 -36.84 13.44 37.57
N GLY A 301 -37.00 13.39 36.23
CA GLY A 301 -38.16 13.97 35.55
C GLY A 301 -38.47 15.44 35.89
N VAL A 302 -37.47 16.32 35.89
CA VAL A 302 -37.69 17.76 36.13
C VAL A 302 -37.55 18.54 34.83
N TRP A 303 -38.66 19.15 34.41
CA TRP A 303 -38.72 20.18 33.37
C TRP A 303 -38.23 21.51 33.93
N PHE A 304 -37.33 22.21 33.23
CA PHE A 304 -37.27 23.66 33.36
C PHE A 304 -37.17 24.35 31.99
N VAL A 305 -38.06 25.32 31.86
CA VAL A 305 -38.23 26.29 30.78
C VAL A 305 -37.11 27.33 30.90
N TRP A 306 -36.62 27.80 29.77
CA TRP A 306 -35.71 28.94 29.68
C TRP A 306 -36.31 30.19 30.36
N GLY A 307 -35.53 30.82 31.23
CA GLY A 307 -35.59 32.23 31.57
C GLY A 307 -34.19 32.80 31.42
#